data_AF-A0A7X8BRW3-F1
#
_entry.id   AF-A0A7X8BRW3-F1
#
_cell.length_a   1.000
_cell.length_b   1.000
_cell.length_c   1.000
_cell.angle_alpha   90.00
_cell.angle_beta   90.00
_cell.angle_gamma   90.00
#
_symmetry.space_group_name_H-M   'P 1'
#
loop_
_entity.id
_entity.type
_entity.pdbx_description
1 polymer ?
#
loop_
_entity_poly.entity_id
_entity_poly.type
_entity_poly.pdbx_seq_one_letter_code
_entity_poly.pdbx_strand_id
1 'polypeptide(L)'
;MKKKLLSTMLTGVLFLGVALFIGSCSDDRDDIVETAWNIEEFAVQASQWTWSAANGRWESVKQLEYIDEFIYENGAVIGYVYLGTQNVNEIQVQLPYVKSYLVENDQGQHVDFTETVGYEFSHLTNRVTFYIEPSDGVRDNEAAVNYNFRIVMIW
;
A
#
# COMPACT_ATOMS: atom_id res chain seq x y z
N MET A 1 30.93 -61.02 12.41
CA MET A 1 30.33 -60.09 13.39
C MET A 1 30.30 -58.63 12.92
N LYS A 2 31.34 -58.11 12.23
CA LYS A 2 31.42 -56.71 11.77
C LYS A 2 30.30 -56.24 10.80
N LYS A 3 29.83 -57.11 9.88
CA LYS A 3 28.75 -56.77 8.92
C LYS A 3 27.37 -56.60 9.56
N LYS A 4 27.08 -57.36 10.65
CA LYS A 4 25.81 -57.24 11.38
C LYS A 4 25.75 -55.96 12.22
N LEU A 5 26.89 -55.56 12.80
CA LEU A 5 27.03 -54.32 13.57
C LEU A 5 26.85 -53.05 12.71
N LEU A 6 27.39 -53.07 11.48
CA LEU A 6 27.23 -51.97 10.53
C LEU A 6 25.78 -51.80 10.08
N SER A 7 25.08 -52.91 9.82
CA SER A 7 23.67 -52.89 9.41
C SER A 7 22.78 -52.35 10.52
N THR A 8 23.00 -52.72 11.78
CA THR A 8 22.22 -52.20 12.92
C THR A 8 22.47 -50.71 13.19
N MET A 9 23.70 -50.22 12.99
CA MET A 9 24.00 -48.79 13.10
C MET A 9 23.34 -47.98 11.97
N LEU A 10 23.38 -48.48 10.74
CA LEU A 10 22.77 -47.79 9.59
C LEU A 10 21.25 -47.69 9.75
N THR A 11 20.60 -48.75 10.23
CA THR A 11 19.16 -48.75 10.51
C THR A 11 18.80 -47.80 11.65
N GLY A 12 19.62 -47.72 12.71
CA GLY A 12 19.39 -46.77 13.81
C GLY A 12 19.46 -45.31 13.38
N VAL A 13 20.42 -44.96 12.51
CA VAL A 13 20.53 -43.60 11.93
C VAL A 13 19.36 -43.28 11.01
N LEU A 14 18.87 -44.27 10.25
CA LEU A 14 17.72 -44.08 9.36
C LEU A 14 16.43 -43.79 10.15
N PHE A 15 16.18 -44.53 11.24
CA PHE A 15 15.01 -44.30 12.10
C PHE A 15 15.10 -42.97 12.86
N LEU A 16 16.29 -42.57 13.32
CA LEU A 16 16.51 -41.27 13.95
C LEU A 16 16.32 -40.11 12.95
N GLY A 17 16.77 -40.29 11.71
CA GLY A 17 16.56 -39.32 10.63
C GLY A 17 15.08 -39.12 10.32
N VAL A 18 14.31 -40.21 10.17
CA VAL A 18 12.87 -40.13 9.90
C VAL A 18 12.10 -39.47 11.05
N ALA A 19 12.46 -39.74 12.32
CA ALA A 19 11.84 -39.09 13.47
C ALA A 19 12.10 -37.57 13.51
N LEU A 20 13.30 -37.12 13.12
CA LEU A 20 13.63 -35.68 13.02
C LEU A 20 12.93 -35.00 11.84
N PHE A 21 12.70 -35.71 10.73
CA PHE A 21 11.91 -35.18 9.60
C PHE A 21 10.42 -35.02 9.92
N ILE A 22 9.83 -35.94 10.70
CA ILE A 22 8.41 -35.83 11.08
C ILE A 22 8.22 -34.75 12.15
N GLY A 23 9.15 -34.60 13.11
CA GLY A 23 9.13 -33.50 14.08
C GLY A 23 9.34 -32.11 13.45
N SER A 24 10.08 -32.02 12.34
CA SER A 24 10.25 -30.75 11.61
C SER A 24 9.02 -30.29 10.83
N CYS A 25 8.09 -31.21 10.52
CA CYS A 25 6.79 -30.91 9.89
C CYS A 25 5.61 -31.06 10.86
N SER A 26 5.86 -31.26 12.15
CA SER A 26 4.82 -31.24 13.19
C SER A 26 4.42 -29.79 13.40
N ASP A 27 3.25 -29.44 12.90
CA ASP A 27 2.64 -28.12 12.90
C ASP A 27 2.11 -27.74 14.30
N ASP A 28 2.92 -27.92 15.33
CA ASP A 28 2.64 -27.49 16.70
C ASP A 28 3.29 -26.12 16.94
N ARG A 29 2.84 -25.11 16.19
CA ARG A 29 3.20 -23.71 16.43
C ARG A 29 1.93 -22.89 16.65
N ASP A 30 1.36 -23.03 17.84
CA ASP A 30 0.26 -22.18 18.35
C ASP A 30 0.65 -20.68 18.48
N ASP A 31 1.86 -20.28 18.08
CA ASP A 31 2.41 -18.92 18.21
C ASP A 31 2.75 -18.24 16.87
N ILE A 32 2.39 -18.81 15.70
CA ILE A 32 2.53 -18.05 14.44
C ILE A 32 1.33 -17.10 14.33
N VAL A 33 1.57 -15.81 14.57
CA VAL A 33 0.66 -14.76 14.10
C VAL A 33 0.73 -14.76 12.57
N GLU A 34 -0.28 -15.32 11.92
CA GLU A 34 -0.40 -15.27 10.47
C GLU A 34 -0.54 -13.81 10.02
N THR A 35 0.21 -13.42 8.98
CA THR A 35 0.08 -12.10 8.36
C THR A 35 -1.34 -11.95 7.80
N ALA A 36 -2.06 -10.96 8.31
CA ALA A 36 -3.35 -10.52 7.83
C ALA A 36 -3.18 -9.37 6.83
N TRP A 37 -4.17 -9.20 5.96
CA TRP A 37 -4.26 -8.01 5.12
C TRP A 37 -5.70 -7.62 4.86
N ASN A 38 -5.91 -6.31 4.66
CA ASN A 38 -7.17 -5.77 4.17
C ASN A 38 -6.92 -4.78 3.02
N ILE A 39 -7.88 -4.72 2.10
CA ILE A 39 -7.84 -3.84 0.94
C ILE A 39 -9.10 -3.00 0.95
N GLU A 40 -8.94 -1.67 0.99
CA GLU A 40 -10.03 -0.72 0.88
C GLU A 40 -9.89 0.09 -0.41
N GLU A 41 -10.98 0.16 -1.19
CA GLU A 41 -11.04 0.87 -2.46
C GLU A 41 -11.88 2.16 -2.31
N PHE A 42 -11.39 3.25 -2.89
CA PHE A 42 -12.00 4.57 -2.75
C PHE A 42 -12.18 5.24 -4.11
N ALA A 43 -13.43 5.45 -4.50
CA ALA A 43 -13.76 6.35 -5.60
C ALA A 43 -13.91 7.79 -5.06
N VAL A 44 -13.12 8.71 -5.61
CA VAL A 44 -13.20 10.15 -5.36
C VAL A 44 -13.65 10.83 -6.63
N GLN A 45 -14.86 11.41 -6.60
CA GLN A 45 -15.39 12.18 -7.73
C GLN A 45 -14.80 13.59 -7.72
N ALA A 46 -14.74 14.24 -8.89
CA ALA A 46 -14.30 15.62 -9.08
C ALA A 46 -14.95 16.60 -8.08
N SER A 47 -16.23 16.41 -7.79
CA SER A 47 -17.01 17.24 -6.86
C SER A 47 -16.74 16.99 -5.36
N GLN A 48 -15.97 15.95 -5.03
CA GLN A 48 -15.64 15.59 -3.64
C GLN A 48 -14.32 16.21 -3.17
N TRP A 49 -13.58 16.85 -4.07
CA TRP A 49 -12.37 17.58 -3.73
C TRP A 49 -12.71 18.93 -3.11
N THR A 50 -12.04 19.26 -2.02
CA THR A 50 -12.11 20.56 -1.36
C THR A 50 -10.72 21.19 -1.33
N TRP A 51 -10.62 22.45 -1.76
CA TRP A 51 -9.34 23.16 -1.71
C TRP A 51 -9.00 23.56 -0.27
N SER A 52 -7.87 23.08 0.24
CA SER A 52 -7.29 23.50 1.52
C SER A 52 -6.30 24.64 1.28
N ALA A 53 -6.74 25.88 1.50
CA ALA A 53 -5.87 27.05 1.37
C ALA A 53 -4.72 27.06 2.39
N ALA A 54 -4.88 26.38 3.53
CA ALA A 54 -3.85 26.26 4.55
C ALA A 54 -2.70 25.33 4.10
N ASN A 55 -3.03 24.26 3.37
CA ASN A 55 -2.07 23.27 2.90
C ASN A 55 -1.65 23.49 1.44
N GLY A 56 -2.31 24.41 0.72
CA GLY A 56 -2.03 24.69 -0.70
C GLY A 56 -2.34 23.51 -1.63
N ARG A 57 -3.35 22.69 -1.30
CA ARG A 57 -3.67 21.45 -2.04
C ARG A 57 -5.16 21.12 -2.04
N TRP A 58 -5.60 20.31 -3.01
CA TRP A 58 -6.93 19.69 -2.97
C TRP A 58 -6.93 18.51 -2.02
N GLU A 59 -8.02 18.33 -1.27
CA GLU A 59 -8.17 17.25 -0.30
C GLU A 59 -9.54 16.56 -0.44
N SER A 60 -9.55 15.24 -0.28
CA SER A 60 -10.76 14.44 -0.14
C SER A 60 -10.57 13.46 1.02
N VAL A 61 -11.36 13.65 2.08
CA VAL A 61 -11.32 12.83 3.29
C VAL A 61 -12.28 11.66 3.18
N LYS A 62 -11.81 10.44 3.46
CA LYS A 62 -12.60 9.20 3.50
C LYS A 62 -12.39 8.48 4.83
N GLN A 63 -13.40 7.70 5.22
CA GLN A 63 -13.29 6.80 6.37
C GLN A 63 -12.42 5.61 5.99
N LEU A 64 -11.52 5.21 6.89
CA LEU A 64 -10.74 3.98 6.78
C LEU A 64 -11.29 3.00 7.84
N GLU A 65 -11.82 1.87 7.41
CA GLU A 65 -12.62 0.99 8.27
C GLU A 65 -11.76 0.09 9.17
N TYR A 66 -10.62 -0.38 8.66
CA TYR A 66 -9.80 -1.40 9.32
C TYR A 66 -8.55 -0.87 9.99
N ILE A 67 -8.34 0.45 10.03
CA ILE A 67 -7.16 1.00 10.70
C ILE A 67 -7.32 0.97 12.22
N ASP A 68 -6.31 0.44 12.90
CA ASP A 68 -6.14 0.53 14.34
C ASP A 68 -4.70 0.97 14.69
N GLU A 69 -4.43 1.11 15.99
CA GLU A 69 -3.09 1.47 16.49
C GLU A 69 -2.03 0.43 16.10
N PHE A 70 -2.37 -0.86 16.13
CA PHE A 70 -1.42 -1.93 15.80
C PHE A 70 -0.98 -1.85 14.33
N ILE A 71 -1.94 -1.73 13.40
CA ILE A 71 -1.68 -1.59 11.97
C ILE A 71 -0.91 -0.29 11.69
N TYR A 72 -1.25 0.79 12.38
CA TYR A 72 -0.58 2.08 12.22
C TYR A 72 0.88 2.07 12.68
N GLU A 73 1.19 1.39 13.79
CA GLU A 73 2.55 1.38 14.37
C GLU A 73 3.44 0.25 13.85
N ASN A 74 2.85 -0.91 13.53
CA ASN A 74 3.60 -2.13 13.23
C ASN A 74 3.31 -2.69 11.83
N GLY A 75 2.15 -2.35 11.25
CA GLY A 75 1.76 -2.80 9.94
C GLY A 75 2.39 -2.01 8.80
N ALA A 76 2.01 -2.37 7.58
CA ALA A 76 2.31 -1.63 6.37
C ALA A 76 1.01 -1.12 5.74
N VAL A 77 0.91 0.20 5.54
CA VAL A 77 -0.18 0.84 4.80
C VAL A 77 0.38 1.35 3.47
N ILE A 78 -0.17 0.85 2.37
CA ILE A 78 0.32 1.10 1.01
C ILE A 78 -0.81 1.62 0.14
N GLY A 79 -0.68 2.87 -0.30
CA GLY A 79 -1.64 3.51 -1.21
C GLY A 79 -1.28 3.34 -2.69
N TYR A 80 -2.31 3.18 -3.50
CA TYR A 80 -2.24 3.12 -4.95
C TYR A 80 -3.31 4.00 -5.58
N VAL A 81 -3.07 4.41 -6.83
CA VAL A 81 -4.03 5.08 -7.70
C VAL A 81 -4.14 4.34 -9.03
N TYR A 82 -5.36 4.22 -9.54
CA TYR A 82 -5.63 3.72 -10.88
C TYR A 82 -5.65 4.88 -11.88
N LEU A 83 -4.89 4.74 -12.96
CA LEU A 83 -4.85 5.70 -14.07
C LEU A 83 -5.34 5.03 -15.35
N GLY A 84 -5.88 5.82 -16.28
CA GLY A 84 -6.45 5.30 -17.54
C GLY A 84 -7.92 4.91 -17.41
N THR A 85 -8.39 4.09 -18.35
CA THR A 85 -9.78 3.61 -18.39
C THR A 85 -9.85 2.14 -17.96
N GLN A 86 -10.73 1.85 -17.00
CA GLN A 86 -10.94 0.51 -16.46
C GLN A 86 -11.20 -0.51 -17.57
N ASN A 87 -10.52 -1.65 -17.51
CA ASN A 87 -10.59 -2.75 -18.50
C ASN A 87 -10.14 -2.38 -19.94
N VAL A 88 -9.51 -1.22 -20.16
CA VAL A 88 -9.01 -0.80 -21.48
C VAL A 88 -7.50 -0.59 -21.47
N ASN A 89 -7.04 0.38 -20.67
CA ASN A 89 -5.62 0.76 -20.55
C ASN A 89 -5.29 1.20 -19.12
N GLU A 90 -6.02 0.61 -18.16
CA GLU A 90 -5.82 0.87 -16.74
C GLU A 90 -4.42 0.43 -16.30
N ILE A 91 -3.77 1.30 -15.54
CA ILE A 91 -2.53 0.99 -14.82
C ILE A 91 -2.72 1.34 -13.35
N GLN A 92 -2.11 0.56 -12.48
CA GLN A 92 -2.02 0.85 -11.05
C GLN A 92 -0.64 1.43 -10.74
N VAL A 93 -0.60 2.58 -10.07
CA VAL A 93 0.63 3.26 -9.67
C VAL A 93 0.65 3.41 -8.15
N GLN A 94 1.80 3.18 -7.53
CA GLN A 94 1.98 3.39 -6.10
C GLN A 94 1.98 4.89 -5.79
N LEU A 95 1.31 5.29 -4.72
CA LEU A 95 1.36 6.67 -4.21
C LEU A 95 2.64 6.90 -3.40
N PRO A 96 3.26 8.10 -3.48
CA PRO A 96 2.80 9.26 -4.24
C PRO A 96 3.03 9.11 -5.76
N TYR A 97 2.04 9.54 -6.55
CA TYR A 97 2.13 9.63 -7.99
C TYR A 97 2.47 11.07 -8.39
N VAL A 98 3.58 11.24 -9.09
CA VAL A 98 4.08 12.56 -9.51
C VAL A 98 3.95 12.69 -11.02
N LYS A 99 3.39 13.81 -11.48
CA LYS A 99 3.26 14.13 -12.90
C LYS A 99 3.80 15.53 -13.15
N SER A 100 4.73 15.66 -14.08
CA SER A 100 5.29 16.96 -14.49
C SER A 100 4.90 17.28 -15.93
N TYR A 101 4.62 18.55 -16.19
CA TYR A 101 4.29 19.07 -17.52
C TYR A 101 4.69 20.54 -17.63
N LEU A 102 4.80 21.02 -18.87
CA LEU A 102 5.07 22.43 -19.14
C LEU A 102 3.76 23.21 -19.13
N VAL A 103 3.73 24.32 -18.38
CA VAL A 103 2.64 25.29 -18.40
C VAL A 103 3.17 26.63 -18.88
N GLU A 104 2.35 27.38 -19.62
CA GLU A 104 2.68 28.73 -20.02
C GLU A 104 2.33 29.70 -18.89
N ASN A 105 3.27 30.55 -18.49
CA ASN A 105 3.04 31.59 -17.48
C ASN A 105 2.43 32.86 -18.09
N ASP A 106 2.07 33.83 -17.24
CA ASP A 106 1.50 35.12 -17.66
C ASP A 106 2.40 35.95 -18.62
N GLN A 107 3.68 35.58 -18.75
CA GLN A 107 4.67 36.22 -19.62
C GLN A 107 4.89 35.47 -20.93
N GLY A 108 4.12 34.41 -21.19
CA GLY A 108 4.25 33.57 -22.38
C GLY A 108 5.45 32.62 -22.36
N GLN A 109 6.04 32.38 -21.19
CA GLN A 109 7.17 31.45 -21.02
C GLN A 109 6.67 30.11 -20.52
N HIS A 110 7.20 29.02 -21.07
CA HIS A 110 6.95 27.69 -20.53
C HIS A 110 7.79 27.45 -19.27
N VAL A 111 7.12 27.07 -18.18
CA VAL A 111 7.73 26.71 -16.90
C VAL A 111 7.37 25.28 -16.56
N ASP A 112 8.30 24.58 -15.90
CA ASP A 112 8.05 23.24 -15.38
C ASP A 112 7.08 23.31 -14.20
N PHE A 113 6.00 22.54 -14.29
CA PHE A 113 5.00 22.41 -13.24
C PHE A 113 4.85 20.94 -12.87
N THR A 114 4.66 20.67 -11.58
CA THR A 114 4.51 19.32 -11.06
C THR A 114 3.27 19.22 -10.17
N GLU A 115 2.48 18.18 -10.38
CA GLU A 115 1.39 17.79 -9.49
C GLU A 115 1.76 16.49 -8.79
N THR A 116 1.52 16.45 -7.48
CA THR A 116 1.68 15.24 -6.67
C THR A 116 0.33 14.78 -6.17
N VAL A 117 -0.09 13.58 -6.57
CA VAL A 117 -1.22 12.88 -5.97
C VAL A 117 -0.68 12.00 -4.86
N GLY A 118 -1.23 12.14 -3.66
CA GLY A 118 -0.78 11.42 -2.48
C GLY A 118 -1.89 11.13 -1.48
N TYR A 119 -1.50 10.58 -0.34
CA TYR A 119 -2.41 10.29 0.75
C TYR A 119 -1.71 10.40 2.10
N GLU A 120 -2.50 10.69 3.12
CA GLU A 120 -2.13 10.65 4.54
C GLU A 120 -3.24 9.93 5.30
N PHE A 121 -2.92 9.26 6.40
CA PHE A 121 -3.90 8.52 7.19
C PHE A 121 -3.63 8.63 8.69
N SER A 122 -4.66 8.39 9.49
CA SER A 122 -4.59 8.49 10.95
C SER A 122 -5.49 7.47 11.62
N HIS A 123 -4.94 6.67 12.55
CA HIS A 123 -5.70 5.76 13.42
C HIS A 123 -6.48 6.51 14.52
N LEU A 124 -6.13 7.76 14.83
CA LEU A 124 -6.86 8.54 15.84
C LEU A 124 -8.22 9.00 15.34
N THR A 125 -8.33 9.23 14.02
CA THR A 125 -9.57 9.66 13.37
C THR A 125 -10.17 8.59 12.47
N ASN A 126 -9.47 7.46 12.28
CA ASN A 126 -9.80 6.40 11.34
C ASN A 126 -10.08 6.93 9.94
N ARG A 127 -9.23 7.83 9.44
CA ARG A 127 -9.44 8.50 8.16
C ARG A 127 -8.20 8.43 7.29
N VAL A 128 -8.46 8.44 6.00
CA VAL A 128 -7.48 8.71 4.95
C VAL A 128 -7.86 10.00 4.24
N THR A 129 -6.89 10.89 4.03
CA THR A 129 -7.03 12.09 3.20
C THR A 129 -6.22 11.87 1.94
N PHE A 130 -6.89 11.78 0.81
CA PHE A 130 -6.24 11.86 -0.50
C PHE A 130 -6.02 13.33 -0.83
N TYR A 131 -4.90 13.64 -1.49
CA TYR A 131 -4.59 15.01 -1.88
C TYR A 131 -3.99 15.12 -3.27
N ILE A 132 -4.19 16.29 -3.89
CA ILE A 132 -3.53 16.72 -5.13
C ILE A 132 -2.82 18.03 -4.83
N GLU A 133 -1.50 17.99 -4.83
CA GLU A 133 -0.64 19.09 -4.41
C GLU A 133 0.13 19.66 -5.62
N PRO A 134 -0.20 20.89 -6.04
CA PRO A 134 0.56 21.60 -7.07
C PRO A 134 1.88 22.11 -6.49
N SER A 135 2.97 22.03 -7.27
CA SER A 135 4.32 22.38 -6.81
C SER A 135 4.51 23.84 -6.39
N ASP A 136 3.63 24.73 -6.83
CA ASP A 136 3.66 26.16 -6.51
C ASP A 136 2.63 26.56 -5.42
N GLY A 137 1.82 25.62 -4.94
CA GLY A 137 0.74 25.86 -3.98
C GLY A 137 -0.43 26.68 -4.53
N VAL A 138 -0.49 26.93 -5.84
CA VAL A 138 -1.54 27.71 -6.49
C VAL A 138 -2.69 26.78 -6.89
N ARG A 139 -3.92 27.22 -6.60
CA ARG A 139 -5.12 26.45 -6.92
C ARG A 139 -5.33 26.29 -8.42
N ASP A 140 -5.14 25.07 -8.91
CA ASP A 140 -5.62 24.65 -10.22
C ASP A 140 -7.00 23.98 -10.09
N ASN A 141 -8.04 24.54 -10.72
CA ASN A 141 -9.39 23.97 -10.68
C ASN A 141 -9.55 22.75 -11.59
N GLU A 142 -8.68 22.58 -12.58
CA GLU A 142 -8.74 21.47 -13.52
C GLU A 142 -8.12 20.19 -12.93
N ALA A 143 -7.30 20.33 -11.90
CA ALA A 143 -6.71 19.21 -11.16
C ALA A 143 -7.75 18.34 -10.43
N ALA A 144 -8.89 18.91 -10.03
CA ALA A 144 -9.95 18.21 -9.30
C ALA A 144 -10.74 17.25 -10.21
N VAL A 145 -10.14 16.10 -10.54
CA VAL A 145 -10.71 15.07 -11.41
C VAL A 145 -11.15 13.83 -10.64
N ASN A 146 -11.78 12.88 -11.34
CA ASN A 146 -12.13 11.60 -10.77
C ASN A 146 -10.87 10.73 -10.57
N TYR A 147 -10.71 10.18 -9.37
CA TYR A 147 -9.67 9.20 -9.06
C TYR A 147 -10.26 7.98 -8.37
N ASN A 148 -9.68 6.81 -8.66
CA ASN A 148 -9.91 5.60 -7.90
C ASN A 148 -8.61 5.25 -7.18
N PHE A 149 -8.70 5.11 -5.86
CA PHE A 149 -7.59 4.79 -4.99
C PHE A 149 -7.79 3.41 -4.37
N ARG A 150 -6.69 2.81 -3.94
CA ARG A 150 -6.67 1.56 -3.18
C ARG A 150 -5.67 1.68 -2.06
N ILE A 151 -6.10 1.40 -0.83
CA ILE A 151 -5.25 1.28 0.35
C ILE A 151 -5.14 -0.19 0.70
N VAL A 152 -3.91 -0.69 0.79
CA VAL A 152 -3.60 -2.05 1.24
C VAL A 152 -2.98 -1.95 2.63
N MET A 153 -3.57 -2.60 3.61
CA MET A 153 -3.05 -2.73 4.98
C MET A 153 -2.60 -4.17 5.19
N ILE A 154 -1.40 -4.37 5.71
CA ILE A 154 -0.79 -5.68 6.00
C ILE A 154 -0.26 -5.65 7.42
N TRP A 155 -0.58 -6.64 8.26
CA TRP A 155 -0.18 -6.68 9.67
C TRP A 155 -0.11 -8.10 10.24
#